data_AF-A0A4Z1QTI8-F1
#
_entry.id   AF-A0A4Z1QTI8-F1
#
_cell.length_a   1.000
_cell.length_b   1.000
_cell.length_c   1.000
_cell.angle_alpha   90.00
_cell.angle_beta   90.00
_cell.angle_gamma   90.00
#
_symmetry.space_group_name_H-M   'P 1'
#
loop_
_entity.id
_entity.type
_entity.pdbx_description
1 polymer ?
#
loop_
_entity_poly.entity_id
_entity_poly.type
_entity_poly.pdbx_seq_one_letter_code
_entity_poly.pdbx_strand_id
1 'polypeptide(L)'
;MKDVGEEIFWQNARAVTRDIGMSHLDPAHGAAVDVVRWCLLVRGRPTHHRQTFLEAESPPLLAYLETLATSGDAAGWRTLEQRIRLHAELLHETDMQPCARPRLAAIWHTLPELVGIGQTLLDGADEPKSVADFEVVPAPIDTEAKADDGGDDKGSAGKAGSAGTAAKPRPSRLALPVVAVVLTEAEMKALDLGDDAGDADAKNDVTPVGPDGTNGPTGPKIPGGPK
;
A
#
# COMPACT_ATOMS: atom_id res chain seq x y z
N MET A 1 -9.35 27.55 15.34
CA MET A 1 -7.96 27.82 15.74
C MET A 1 -7.18 26.58 15.33
N LYS A 2 -6.17 26.69 14.47
CA LYS A 2 -5.33 25.53 14.12
C LYS A 2 -4.53 25.15 15.36
N ASP A 3 -4.37 23.86 15.63
CA ASP A 3 -3.48 23.46 16.72
C ASP A 3 -2.01 23.64 16.30
N VAL A 4 -1.13 23.76 17.29
CA VAL A 4 0.31 24.03 17.09
C VAL A 4 0.99 22.91 16.27
N GLY A 5 0.57 21.65 16.45
CA GLY A 5 1.04 20.50 15.69
C GLY A 5 0.64 20.55 14.22
N GLU A 6 -0.59 20.96 13.91
CA GLU A 6 -1.04 21.18 12.53
C GLU A 6 -0.24 22.30 11.86
N GLU A 7 0.08 23.38 12.59
CA GLU A 7 0.91 24.46 12.07
C GLU A 7 2.33 23.98 11.74
N ILE A 8 2.98 23.26 12.68
CA ILE A 8 4.31 22.69 12.47
C ILE A 8 4.32 21.73 11.28
N PHE A 9 3.28 20.89 11.14
CA PHE A 9 3.13 19.97 10.02
C PHE A 9 3.15 20.72 8.67
N TRP A 10 2.34 21.78 8.53
CA TRP A 10 2.29 22.56 7.29
C TRP A 10 3.54 23.43 7.07
N GLN A 11 4.20 23.89 8.12
CA GLN A 11 5.48 24.59 8.01
C GLN A 11 6.57 23.65 7.44
N ASN A 12 6.64 22.42 7.95
CA ASN A 12 7.57 21.39 7.45
C ASN A 12 7.28 21.05 5.99
N ALA A 13 6.02 20.86 5.62
CA ALA A 13 5.61 20.57 4.25
C ALA A 13 6.07 21.67 3.25
N ARG A 14 5.94 22.95 3.63
CA ARG A 14 6.44 24.08 2.82
C ARG A 14 7.97 24.15 2.78
N ALA A 15 8.64 23.77 3.86
CA ALA A 15 10.09 23.71 3.87
C ALA A 15 10.60 22.63 2.91
N VAL A 16 9.96 21.45 2.89
CA VAL A 16 10.33 20.35 1.99
C VAL A 16 10.20 20.74 0.52
N THR A 17 9.07 21.33 0.10
CA THR A 17 8.88 21.77 -1.30
C THR A 17 9.95 22.80 -1.72
N ARG A 18 10.34 23.70 -0.82
CA ARG A 18 11.46 24.63 -1.06
C ARG A 18 12.80 23.90 -1.19
N ASP A 19 13.08 22.98 -0.28
CA ASP A 19 14.36 22.27 -0.19
C ASP A 19 14.63 21.35 -1.39
N ILE A 20 13.57 20.81 -2.01
CA ILE A 20 13.66 20.02 -3.26
C ILE A 20 13.58 20.89 -4.53
N GLY A 21 13.54 22.21 -4.40
CA GLY A 21 13.50 23.13 -5.54
C GLY A 21 12.14 23.18 -6.27
N MET A 22 11.06 22.73 -5.62
CA MET A 22 9.71 22.65 -6.18
C MET A 22 8.71 23.52 -5.41
N SER A 23 9.10 24.75 -5.07
CA SER A 23 8.25 25.70 -4.31
C SER A 23 6.97 26.13 -5.03
N HIS A 24 6.84 25.82 -6.31
CA HIS A 24 5.65 26.06 -7.13
C HIS A 24 4.56 25.00 -6.94
N LEU A 25 4.86 23.85 -6.31
CA LEU A 25 3.89 22.80 -6.03
C LEU A 25 3.05 23.12 -4.78
N ASP A 26 1.86 22.52 -4.68
CA ASP A 26 1.06 22.58 -3.45
C ASP A 26 1.86 21.99 -2.27
N PRO A 27 1.79 22.58 -1.06
CA PRO A 27 2.44 22.04 0.12
C PRO A 27 2.09 20.56 0.41
N ALA A 28 0.96 20.04 -0.08
CA ALA A 28 0.62 18.62 0.00
C ALA A 28 1.74 17.70 -0.53
N HIS A 29 2.47 18.11 -1.59
CA HIS A 29 3.61 17.33 -2.08
C HIS A 29 4.74 17.22 -1.05
N GLY A 30 5.09 18.33 -0.41
CA GLY A 30 6.09 18.33 0.65
C GLY A 30 5.63 17.60 1.91
N ALA A 31 4.33 17.63 2.20
CA ALA A 31 3.74 16.86 3.29
C ALA A 31 3.89 15.36 3.05
N ALA A 32 3.55 14.85 1.87
CA ALA A 32 3.71 13.43 1.51
C ALA A 32 5.18 12.96 1.66
N VAL A 33 6.12 13.77 1.17
CA VAL A 33 7.56 13.50 1.34
C VAL A 33 7.98 13.47 2.81
N ASP A 34 7.54 14.44 3.63
CA ASP A 34 7.88 14.45 5.06
C ASP A 34 7.24 13.26 5.80
N VAL A 35 6.05 12.81 5.40
CA VAL A 35 5.43 11.61 5.98
C VAL A 35 6.29 10.37 5.72
N VAL A 36 6.66 10.11 4.45
CA VAL A 36 7.50 8.96 4.09
C VAL A 36 8.86 9.03 4.79
N ARG A 37 9.48 10.21 4.80
CA ARG A 37 10.75 10.45 5.52
C ARG A 37 10.63 10.12 7.00
N TRP A 38 9.56 10.57 7.66
CA TRP A 38 9.34 10.31 9.08
C TRP A 38 9.13 8.82 9.33
N CYS A 39 8.29 8.16 8.52
CA CYS A 39 8.03 6.72 8.61
C CYS A 39 9.31 5.90 8.43
N LEU A 40 10.18 6.27 7.49
CA LEU A 40 11.50 5.63 7.32
C LEU A 40 12.41 5.79 8.54
N LEU A 41 12.39 6.97 9.16
CA LEU A 41 13.24 7.26 10.31
C LEU A 41 12.84 6.45 11.53
N VAL A 42 11.53 6.36 11.80
CA VAL A 42 11.02 5.70 13.02
C VAL A 42 10.57 4.26 12.78
N ARG A 43 10.46 3.84 11.51
CA ARG A 43 9.92 2.54 11.07
C ARG A 43 8.55 2.25 11.67
N GLY A 44 7.64 3.21 11.57
CA GLY A 44 6.36 3.18 12.25
C GLY A 44 5.24 3.90 11.50
N ARG A 45 4.03 3.76 12.04
CA ARG A 45 2.80 4.31 11.44
C ARG A 45 2.77 5.84 11.48
N PRO A 46 2.21 6.51 10.46
CA PRO A 46 2.05 7.96 10.47
C PRO A 46 1.37 8.47 11.75
N THR A 47 1.90 9.55 12.33
CA THR A 47 1.25 10.24 13.47
C THR A 47 -0.08 10.88 13.07
N HIS A 48 -0.96 11.19 14.03
CA HIS A 48 -2.28 11.80 13.82
C HIS A 48 -2.38 12.78 12.63
N HIS A 49 -1.66 13.92 12.61
CA HIS A 49 -1.77 14.89 11.50
C HIS A 49 -1.31 14.34 10.14
N ARG A 50 -0.33 13.45 10.13
CA ARG A 50 0.17 12.78 8.91
C ARG A 50 -0.86 11.80 8.39
N GLN A 51 -1.47 11.03 9.29
CA GLN A 51 -2.55 10.11 8.97
C GLN A 51 -3.76 10.87 8.42
N THR A 52 -4.29 11.87 9.14
CA THR A 52 -5.43 12.68 8.69
C THR A 52 -5.18 13.33 7.32
N PHE A 53 -3.94 13.78 7.06
CA PHE A 53 -3.55 14.29 5.76
C PHE A 53 -3.63 13.20 4.67
N LEU A 54 -3.05 12.02 4.91
CA LEU A 54 -3.05 10.95 3.92
C LEU A 54 -4.44 10.35 3.69
N GLU A 55 -5.28 10.23 4.72
CA GLU A 55 -6.68 9.81 4.58
C GLU A 55 -7.44 10.73 3.61
N ALA A 56 -7.15 12.04 3.63
CA ALA A 56 -7.81 13.01 2.77
C ALA A 56 -7.20 13.11 1.36
N GLU A 57 -5.88 12.94 1.23
CA GLU A 57 -5.13 13.31 0.02
C GLU A 57 -4.59 12.10 -0.76
N SER A 58 -4.28 11.00 -0.06
CA SER A 58 -3.75 9.77 -0.66
C SER A 58 -3.97 8.54 0.25
N PRO A 59 -5.20 7.99 0.31
CA PRO A 59 -5.47 6.74 1.00
C PRO A 59 -4.54 5.57 0.59
N PRO A 60 -4.15 5.42 -0.70
CA PRO A 60 -3.19 4.38 -1.08
C PRO A 60 -1.83 4.51 -0.37
N LEU A 61 -1.28 5.73 -0.30
CA LEU A 61 -0.01 5.94 0.39
C LEU A 61 -0.12 5.62 1.89
N LEU A 62 -1.26 5.94 2.50
CA LEU A 62 -1.53 5.56 3.88
C LEU A 62 -1.52 4.03 4.03
N ALA A 63 -2.29 3.32 3.20
CA ALA A 63 -2.38 1.86 3.24
C ALA A 63 -1.01 1.21 3.14
N TYR A 64 -0.18 1.64 2.17
CA TYR A 64 1.19 1.15 2.03
C TYR A 64 2.02 1.33 3.31
N LEU A 65 2.04 2.54 3.87
CA LEU A 65 2.85 2.86 5.05
C LEU A 65 2.36 2.17 6.33
N GLU A 66 1.04 2.03 6.49
CA GLU A 66 0.45 1.33 7.62
C GLU A 66 0.69 -0.17 7.54
N THR A 67 0.54 -0.80 6.37
CA THR A 67 0.85 -2.22 6.18
C THR A 67 2.32 -2.48 6.46
N LEU A 68 3.22 -1.66 5.92
CA LEU A 68 4.66 -1.79 6.17
C LEU A 68 5.04 -1.64 7.65
N ALA A 69 4.37 -0.74 8.36
CA ALA A 69 4.56 -0.57 9.80
C ALA A 69 3.96 -1.72 10.62
N THR A 70 2.87 -2.31 10.15
CA THR A 70 2.15 -3.37 10.87
C THR A 70 2.80 -4.73 10.70
N SER A 71 3.37 -5.01 9.52
CA SER A 71 4.07 -6.28 9.27
C SER A 71 5.30 -6.46 10.16
N GLY A 72 5.87 -5.36 10.65
CA GLY A 72 7.09 -5.38 11.46
C GLY A 72 8.32 -5.88 10.69
N ASP A 73 8.20 -6.06 9.37
CA ASP A 73 9.25 -6.66 8.55
C ASP A 73 10.34 -5.64 8.21
N ALA A 74 11.53 -5.85 8.79
CA ALA A 74 12.70 -5.05 8.48
C ALA A 74 13.17 -5.19 7.02
N ALA A 75 12.80 -6.26 6.32
CA ALA A 75 13.05 -6.39 4.88
C ALA A 75 12.20 -5.41 4.07
N GLY A 76 10.91 -5.28 4.36
CA GLY A 76 10.05 -4.30 3.69
C GLY A 76 10.58 -2.87 3.80
N TRP A 77 10.98 -2.43 5.00
CA TRP A 77 11.59 -1.11 5.19
C TRP A 77 12.90 -0.92 4.42
N ARG A 78 13.70 -1.99 4.29
CA ARG A 78 14.93 -1.95 3.48
C ARG A 78 14.61 -1.83 2.00
N THR A 79 13.56 -2.49 1.50
CA THR A 79 13.15 -2.37 0.10
C THR A 79 12.68 -0.96 -0.24
N LEU A 80 11.88 -0.32 0.64
CA LEU A 80 11.53 1.09 0.48
C LEU A 80 12.77 1.98 0.39
N GLU A 81 13.76 1.75 1.27
CA GLU A 81 15.01 2.50 1.23
C GLU A 81 15.81 2.25 -0.05
N GLN A 82 15.83 1.00 -0.56
CA GLN A 82 16.48 0.66 -1.83
C GLN A 82 15.83 1.37 -3.02
N ARG A 83 14.49 1.42 -3.08
CA ARG A 83 13.78 2.18 -4.12
C ARG A 83 14.16 3.65 -4.11
N ILE A 84 14.20 4.27 -2.92
CA ILE A 84 14.62 5.68 -2.78
C ILE A 84 16.08 5.87 -3.20
N ARG A 85 16.97 4.92 -2.90
CA ARG A 85 18.38 4.98 -3.33
C ARG A 85 18.50 4.90 -4.84
N LEU A 86 17.76 4.00 -5.50
CA LEU A 86 17.74 3.89 -6.96
C LEU A 86 17.32 5.22 -7.61
N HIS A 87 16.27 5.87 -7.10
CA HIS A 87 15.86 7.21 -7.56
C HIS A 87 16.93 8.27 -7.30
N ALA A 88 17.60 8.23 -6.15
CA ALA A 88 18.67 9.16 -5.84
C ALA A 88 19.88 9.00 -6.79
N GLU A 89 20.25 7.77 -7.13
CA GLU A 89 21.29 7.45 -8.12
C GLU A 89 20.90 7.96 -9.50
N LEU A 90 19.66 7.69 -9.95
CA LEU A 90 19.16 8.15 -11.24
C LEU A 90 19.16 9.69 -11.36
N LEU A 91 18.69 10.40 -10.32
CA LEU A 91 18.73 11.86 -10.29
C LEU A 91 20.17 12.39 -10.37
N HIS A 92 21.10 11.72 -9.70
CA HIS A 92 22.51 12.09 -9.74
C HIS A 92 23.13 11.88 -11.12
N GLU A 93 22.92 10.70 -11.73
CA GLU A 93 23.49 10.34 -13.03
C GLU A 93 22.97 11.22 -14.18
N THR A 94 21.70 11.64 -14.09
CA THR A 94 21.04 12.42 -15.14
C THR A 94 21.18 13.93 -14.93
N ASP A 95 21.85 14.37 -13.85
CA ASP A 95 21.90 15.76 -13.38
C ASP A 95 20.49 16.40 -13.28
N MET A 96 19.48 15.55 -13.07
CA MET A 96 18.11 15.99 -12.92
C MET A 96 17.91 16.49 -11.50
N GLN A 97 17.60 17.79 -11.39
CA GLN A 97 17.14 18.46 -10.17
C GLN A 97 18.23 18.68 -9.11
N PRO A 98 19.26 19.51 -9.40
CA PRO A 98 20.15 20.02 -8.36
C PRO A 98 19.31 20.78 -7.32
N CYS A 99 19.21 20.23 -6.11
CA CYS A 99 18.44 20.82 -5.04
C CYS A 99 19.20 20.71 -3.71
N ALA A 100 18.76 21.48 -2.71
CA ALA A 100 19.43 21.53 -1.41
C ALA A 100 19.35 20.19 -0.67
N ARG A 101 18.32 19.38 -0.95
CA ARG A 101 18.08 18.08 -0.30
C ARG A 101 17.79 16.97 -1.33
N PRO A 102 18.82 16.40 -1.99
CA PRO A 102 18.65 15.36 -3.01
C PRO A 102 17.89 14.12 -2.54
N ARG A 103 18.10 13.70 -1.28
CA ARG A 103 17.36 12.56 -0.70
C ARG A 103 15.86 12.81 -0.58
N LEU A 104 15.44 14.06 -0.31
CA LEU A 104 14.01 14.40 -0.25
C LEU A 104 13.41 14.46 -1.66
N ALA A 105 14.17 14.91 -2.66
CA ALA A 105 13.77 14.84 -4.04
C ALA A 105 13.60 13.38 -4.49
N ALA A 106 14.54 12.50 -4.14
CA ALA A 106 14.42 11.07 -4.41
C ALA A 106 13.14 10.45 -3.81
N ILE A 107 12.82 10.77 -2.54
CA ILE A 107 11.54 10.36 -1.92
C ILE A 107 10.34 10.86 -2.74
N TRP A 108 10.37 12.13 -3.18
CA TRP A 108 9.29 12.70 -3.99
C TRP A 108 9.10 11.92 -5.30
N HIS A 109 10.18 11.55 -5.99
CA HIS A 109 10.12 10.76 -7.23
C HIS A 109 9.70 9.31 -7.01
N THR A 110 9.89 8.76 -5.81
CA THR A 110 9.39 7.43 -5.45
C THR A 110 7.89 7.43 -5.10
N LEU A 111 7.28 8.58 -4.75
CA LEU A 111 5.87 8.64 -4.31
C LEU A 111 4.87 7.97 -5.28
N PRO A 112 4.94 8.15 -6.62
CA PRO A 112 4.05 7.48 -7.56
C PRO A 112 4.08 5.96 -7.43
N GLU A 113 5.25 5.38 -7.23
CA GLU A 113 5.39 3.94 -7.03
C GLU A 113 4.71 3.52 -5.73
N LEU A 114 4.98 4.22 -4.63
CA LEU A 114 4.40 3.87 -3.32
C LEU A 114 2.88 3.96 -3.33
N VAL A 115 2.32 4.96 -4.02
CA VAL A 115 0.87 5.08 -4.22
C VAL A 115 0.35 3.94 -5.08
N GLY A 116 1.05 3.56 -6.15
CA GLY A 116 0.68 2.41 -6.97
C GLY A 116 0.61 1.11 -6.17
N ILE A 117 1.63 0.83 -5.35
CA ILE A 117 1.65 -0.33 -4.45
C ILE A 117 0.50 -0.24 -3.44
N GLY A 118 0.33 0.92 -2.81
CA GLY A 118 -0.79 1.18 -1.91
C GLY A 118 -2.16 0.94 -2.55
N GLN A 119 -2.31 1.26 -3.84
CA GLN A 119 -3.56 1.04 -4.56
C GLN A 119 -3.80 -0.44 -4.77
N THR A 120 -2.78 -1.22 -5.13
CA THR A 120 -2.91 -2.69 -5.24
C THR A 120 -3.35 -3.34 -3.93
N LEU A 121 -2.91 -2.81 -2.78
CA LEU A 121 -3.35 -3.28 -1.46
C LEU A 121 -4.82 -2.99 -1.20
N LEU A 122 -5.29 -1.81 -1.60
CA LEU A 122 -6.70 -1.43 -1.44
C LEU A 122 -7.59 -2.21 -2.41
N ASP A 123 -7.19 -2.35 -3.66
CA ASP A 123 -7.92 -3.11 -4.68
C ASP A 123 -8.05 -4.59 -4.29
N GLY A 124 -6.98 -5.20 -3.75
CA GLY A 124 -7.01 -6.58 -3.24
C GLY A 124 -7.80 -6.76 -1.94
N ALA A 125 -7.97 -5.70 -1.15
CA ALA A 125 -8.82 -5.72 0.05
C ALA A 125 -10.32 -5.62 -0.27
N ASP A 126 -10.67 -5.09 -1.45
CA ASP A 126 -12.05 -4.94 -1.94
C ASP A 126 -12.56 -6.17 -2.72
N GLU A 127 -11.75 -7.22 -2.92
CA GLU A 127 -12.28 -8.49 -3.42
C GLU A 127 -13.20 -9.14 -2.37
N PRO A 128 -14.50 -9.35 -2.66
CA PRO A 128 -15.34 -10.13 -1.76
C PRO A 128 -14.78 -11.55 -1.71
N LYS A 129 -14.43 -12.01 -0.50
CA LYS A 129 -14.14 -13.42 -0.22
C LYS A 129 -15.25 -14.28 -0.83
N SER A 130 -14.82 -15.16 -1.74
CA SER A 130 -15.57 -16.16 -2.52
C SER A 130 -16.60 -15.61 -3.51
N VAL A 131 -16.27 -15.71 -4.79
CA VAL A 131 -17.24 -16.01 -5.84
C VAL A 131 -16.93 -17.44 -6.33
N ALA A 132 -17.37 -18.42 -5.54
CA ALA A 132 -17.87 -19.63 -6.19
C ALA A 132 -19.05 -19.20 -7.07
N ASP A 133 -19.11 -19.76 -8.27
CA ASP A 133 -20.12 -19.55 -9.31
C ASP A 133 -19.96 -18.28 -10.16
N PHE A 134 -18.88 -18.26 -10.94
CA PHE A 134 -18.88 -17.64 -12.25
C PHE A 134 -19.81 -18.46 -13.18
N GLU A 135 -21.10 -18.16 -13.20
CA GLU A 135 -21.96 -18.55 -14.33
C GLU A 135 -22.17 -17.33 -15.24
N VAL A 136 -21.41 -17.34 -16.34
CA VAL A 136 -21.51 -16.42 -17.47
C VAL A 136 -22.73 -16.77 -18.31
N VAL A 137 -23.71 -15.87 -18.45
CA VAL A 137 -24.61 -15.84 -19.62
C VAL A 137 -25.02 -14.38 -19.94
N PRO A 138 -25.06 -13.97 -21.23
CA PRO A 138 -24.85 -12.59 -21.67
C PRO A 138 -26.14 -11.75 -21.79
N ALA A 139 -25.93 -10.43 -21.91
CA ALA A 139 -26.97 -9.41 -22.13
C ALA A 139 -27.79 -9.65 -23.42
N PRO A 140 -29.09 -9.25 -23.43
CA PRO A 140 -29.79 -8.94 -24.66
C PRO A 140 -30.20 -7.46 -24.74
N ILE A 141 -29.58 -6.81 -25.72
CA ILE A 141 -30.10 -5.86 -26.73
C ILE A 141 -31.56 -5.38 -26.57
N ASP A 142 -31.75 -4.05 -26.58
CA ASP A 142 -33.01 -3.32 -26.72
C ASP A 142 -33.79 -3.68 -28.01
N THR A 143 -35.12 -3.79 -27.89
CA THR A 143 -36.06 -3.53 -28.99
C THR A 143 -37.40 -3.02 -28.45
N GLU A 144 -37.90 -1.95 -29.08
CA GLU A 144 -39.15 -1.23 -28.79
C GLU A 144 -40.43 -2.04 -29.08
N ALA A 145 -41.52 -1.80 -28.32
CA ALA A 145 -42.76 -1.16 -28.79
C ALA A 145 -44.07 -1.61 -28.08
N LYS A 146 -44.89 -0.59 -27.72
CA LYS A 146 -46.35 -0.55 -27.39
C LYS A 146 -46.83 -1.21 -26.08
N ALA A 147 -47.92 -0.81 -25.41
CA ALA A 147 -48.84 0.36 -25.30
C ALA A 147 -49.94 -0.08 -24.27
N ASP A 148 -50.80 0.84 -23.81
CA ASP A 148 -51.97 0.70 -22.90
C ASP A 148 -51.70 0.48 -21.41
N ASP A 149 -52.55 0.87 -20.46
CA ASP A 149 -53.53 1.96 -20.24
C ASP A 149 -53.98 1.82 -18.77
N GLY A 150 -54.34 2.94 -18.12
CA GLY A 150 -55.31 2.97 -17.02
C GLY A 150 -54.83 2.78 -15.57
N GLY A 151 -55.08 3.78 -14.73
CA GLY A 151 -55.34 3.58 -13.29
C GLY A 151 -54.93 4.71 -12.35
N ASP A 152 -55.80 5.70 -12.15
CA ASP A 152 -55.82 6.59 -10.97
C ASP A 152 -55.97 5.80 -9.65
N ASP A 153 -55.27 6.16 -8.57
CA ASP A 153 -55.86 6.80 -7.37
C ASP A 153 -54.84 7.00 -6.20
N LYS A 154 -54.93 8.19 -5.59
CA LYS A 154 -54.60 8.57 -4.18
C LYS A 154 -53.32 8.07 -3.46
N GLY A 155 -52.39 9.02 -3.32
CA GLY A 155 -52.07 9.66 -2.04
C GLY A 155 -51.42 8.86 -0.90
N SER A 156 -50.18 9.21 -0.54
CA SER A 156 -49.84 9.45 0.88
C SER A 156 -48.55 10.26 1.00
N ALA A 157 -48.63 11.30 1.83
CA ALA A 157 -47.53 12.17 2.17
C ALA A 157 -46.60 11.51 3.21
N GLY A 158 -45.31 11.79 3.08
CA GLY A 158 -44.42 11.96 4.23
C GLY A 158 -43.61 10.74 4.66
N LYS A 159 -42.38 10.63 4.14
CA LYS A 159 -41.20 10.64 5.02
C LYS A 159 -39.99 11.16 4.23
N ALA A 160 -39.51 12.33 4.64
CA ALA A 160 -38.31 12.95 4.10
C ALA A 160 -37.14 11.97 4.22
N GLY A 161 -36.63 11.53 3.07
CA GLY A 161 -35.32 10.91 2.99
C GLY A 161 -34.28 11.96 3.34
N SER A 162 -33.67 11.82 4.52
CA SER A 162 -32.41 12.49 4.81
C SER A 162 -31.32 11.74 4.03
N ALA A 163 -31.32 11.93 2.71
CA ALA A 163 -30.17 11.60 1.88
C ALA A 163 -29.03 12.48 2.39
N GLY A 164 -28.07 11.85 3.06
CA GLY A 164 -26.84 12.51 3.49
C GLY A 164 -26.28 13.27 2.31
N THR A 165 -26.02 14.55 2.51
CA THR A 165 -25.22 15.33 1.57
C THR A 165 -23.83 14.72 1.57
N ALA A 166 -23.62 13.70 0.73
CA ALA A 166 -22.30 13.26 0.35
C ALA A 166 -21.66 14.46 -0.33
N ALA A 167 -20.87 15.23 0.44
CA ALA A 167 -20.07 16.29 -0.11
C ALA A 167 -19.25 15.66 -1.24
N LYS A 168 -19.36 16.25 -2.44
CA LYS A 168 -18.60 15.79 -3.60
C LYS A 168 -17.13 15.67 -3.18
N PRO A 169 -16.44 14.54 -3.46
CA PRO A 169 -15.04 14.39 -3.10
C PRO A 169 -14.26 15.59 -3.63
N ARG A 170 -13.58 16.29 -2.73
CA ARG A 170 -12.71 17.39 -3.13
C ARG A 170 -11.58 16.77 -3.97
N PRO A 171 -11.22 17.35 -5.12
CA PRO A 171 -10.08 16.86 -5.88
C PRO A 171 -8.83 16.92 -4.99
N SER A 172 -8.07 15.81 -4.95
CA SER A 172 -6.82 15.74 -4.19
C SER A 172 -5.86 16.83 -4.66
N ARG A 173 -5.18 17.47 -3.70
CA ARG A 173 -4.11 18.42 -3.97
C ARG A 173 -2.80 17.71 -4.30
N LEU A 174 -2.68 16.44 -3.94
CA LEU A 174 -1.54 15.60 -4.25
C LEU A 174 -1.74 14.94 -5.62
N ALA A 175 -1.41 15.66 -6.68
CA ALA A 175 -1.46 15.14 -8.04
C ALA A 175 -0.19 14.33 -8.35
N LEU A 176 -0.27 13.01 -8.29
CA LEU A 176 0.83 12.10 -8.66
C LEU A 176 0.49 11.37 -9.97
N PRO A 177 1.47 11.15 -10.86
CA PRO A 177 1.26 10.31 -12.03
C PRO A 177 0.92 8.88 -11.60
N VAL A 178 0.02 8.22 -12.32
CA VAL A 178 -0.27 6.80 -12.12
C VAL A 178 0.84 5.99 -12.76
N VAL A 179 1.45 5.08 -12.00
CA VAL A 179 2.56 4.22 -12.44
C VAL A 179 2.24 2.78 -12.07
N ALA A 180 2.41 1.85 -13.01
CA ALA A 180 2.35 0.42 -12.74
C ALA A 180 3.67 -0.01 -12.09
N VAL A 181 3.61 -0.73 -10.97
CA VAL A 181 4.79 -1.11 -10.19
C VAL A 181 4.90 -2.63 -10.14
N VAL A 182 6.10 -3.13 -10.41
CA VAL A 182 6.44 -4.53 -10.15
C VAL A 182 6.95 -4.63 -8.71
N LEU A 183 6.26 -5.44 -7.90
CA LEU A 183 6.64 -5.70 -6.51
C LEU A 183 7.83 -6.67 -6.46
N THR A 184 8.73 -6.45 -5.51
CA THR A 184 9.76 -7.44 -5.17
C THR A 184 9.17 -8.53 -4.28
N GLU A 185 9.81 -9.70 -4.21
CA GLU A 185 9.40 -10.78 -3.28
C GLU A 185 9.35 -10.32 -1.82
N ALA A 186 10.32 -9.49 -1.42
CA ALA A 186 10.36 -8.94 -0.07
C ALA A 186 9.17 -8.01 0.22
N GLU A 187 8.71 -7.25 -0.79
CA GLU A 187 7.51 -6.43 -0.65
C GLU A 187 6.24 -7.26 -0.68
N MET A 188 6.14 -8.25 -1.57
CA MET A 188 5.01 -9.17 -1.58
C MET A 188 4.85 -9.84 -0.23
N LYS A 189 5.95 -10.31 0.37
CA LYS A 189 5.94 -10.88 1.71
C LYS A 189 5.60 -9.86 2.80
N ALA A 190 6.25 -8.70 2.80
CA ALA A 190 6.04 -7.68 3.82
C ALA A 190 4.64 -7.07 3.78
N LEU A 191 3.97 -7.15 2.63
CA LEU A 191 2.64 -6.63 2.40
C LEU A 191 1.56 -7.73 2.36
N ASP A 192 1.93 -8.98 2.64
CA ASP A 192 1.05 -10.15 2.67
C ASP A 192 0.27 -10.35 1.35
N LEU A 193 0.95 -10.13 0.22
CA LEU A 193 0.41 -10.22 -1.14
C LEU A 193 0.85 -11.50 -1.89
N GLY A 194 1.50 -12.45 -1.20
CA GLY A 194 1.85 -13.73 -1.80
C GLY A 194 0.64 -14.67 -1.87
N ASP A 195 0.50 -15.44 -2.95
CA ASP A 195 -0.50 -16.50 -3.02
C ASP A 195 -0.24 -17.54 -1.92
N ASP A 196 -1.14 -17.65 -0.95
CA ASP A 196 -1.21 -18.76 0.03
C ASP A 196 -1.63 -20.10 -0.60
N ALA A 197 -1.63 -20.21 -1.93
CA ALA A 197 -1.91 -21.43 -2.66
C ALA A 197 -0.66 -22.33 -2.72
N GLY A 198 -0.20 -22.83 -1.56
CA GLY A 198 1.02 -23.63 -1.53
C GLY A 198 1.21 -24.61 -0.36
N ASP A 199 0.31 -24.70 0.63
CA ASP A 199 0.56 -25.58 1.78
C ASP A 199 -0.68 -26.32 2.30
N ALA A 200 -1.52 -26.83 1.40
CA ALA A 200 -2.71 -27.61 1.74
C ALA A 200 -2.70 -29.08 1.27
N ASP A 201 -1.61 -29.58 0.68
CA ASP A 201 -1.58 -30.99 0.24
C ASP A 201 -0.17 -31.61 0.29
N ALA A 202 0.33 -31.83 1.52
CA ALA A 202 1.33 -32.85 1.78
C ALA A 202 0.77 -33.84 2.80
N LYS A 203 -0.13 -34.72 2.32
CA LYS A 203 -0.53 -35.96 3.01
C LYS A 203 0.72 -36.75 3.40
N ASN A 204 1.09 -36.69 4.67
CA ASN A 204 1.97 -37.68 5.27
C ASN A 204 1.17 -38.96 5.51
N ASP A 205 1.12 -39.83 4.51
CA ASP A 205 0.80 -41.23 4.72
C ASP A 205 1.53 -42.10 3.71
N VAL A 206 2.75 -42.55 4.06
CA VAL A 206 3.26 -43.89 3.74
C VAL A 206 4.31 -44.27 4.79
N THR A 207 3.97 -45.22 5.67
CA THR A 207 4.96 -46.08 6.34
C THR A 207 5.45 -47.16 5.36
N PRO A 208 6.70 -47.63 5.48
CA PRO A 208 6.84 -49.08 5.51
C PRO A 208 7.78 -49.58 6.63
N VAL A 209 7.28 -50.64 7.26
CA VAL A 209 7.90 -51.52 8.26
C VAL A 209 9.20 -52.16 7.73
N GLY A 210 10.21 -52.29 8.61
CA GLY A 210 11.57 -52.81 8.33
C GLY A 210 11.68 -54.31 8.01
N PRO A 211 12.92 -54.87 8.01
CA PRO A 211 13.32 -55.63 9.20
C PRO A 211 14.82 -55.53 9.62
N ASP A 212 15.04 -55.99 10.85
CA ASP A 212 16.24 -56.00 11.72
C ASP A 212 17.49 -56.80 11.29
N GLY A 213 18.64 -56.38 11.86
CA GLY A 213 19.82 -57.19 12.21
C GLY A 213 20.98 -57.16 11.20
N THR A 214 22.27 -56.91 11.49
CA THR A 214 23.10 -57.31 12.66
C THR A 214 24.52 -56.66 12.61
N ASN A 215 25.06 -56.30 13.79
CA ASN A 215 26.47 -56.38 14.31
C ASN A 215 27.71 -55.73 13.61
N GLY A 216 28.16 -54.56 14.15
CA GLY A 216 29.53 -54.15 14.59
C GLY A 216 30.75 -54.11 13.60
N PRO A 217 31.95 -53.57 13.98
CA PRO A 217 32.38 -52.95 15.25
C PRO A 217 33.20 -51.61 15.19
N THR A 218 33.08 -50.84 16.28
CA THR A 218 34.05 -50.04 17.10
C THR A 218 35.23 -49.19 16.52
N GLY A 219 35.18 -47.87 16.80
CA GLY A 219 36.30 -46.98 17.19
C GLY A 219 36.98 -46.12 16.10
N PRO A 220 37.69 -44.99 16.40
CA PRO A 220 38.16 -44.50 17.71
C PRO A 220 37.79 -43.02 18.09
N LYS A 221 37.93 -42.72 19.40
CA LYS A 221 37.82 -41.42 20.12
C LYS A 221 39.13 -40.59 20.02
N ILE A 222 39.08 -39.28 20.37
CA ILE A 222 40.13 -38.36 20.94
C ILE A 222 40.04 -36.92 20.32
N PRO A 223 40.38 -35.78 20.98
CA PRO A 223 40.20 -35.31 22.38
C PRO A 223 39.71 -33.83 22.46
N GLY A 224 39.50 -33.28 23.67
CA GLY A 224 38.97 -31.93 23.91
C GLY A 224 39.96 -30.76 24.06
N GLY A 225 39.39 -29.59 24.39
CA GLY A 225 40.03 -28.36 24.92
C GLY A 225 39.48 -27.07 24.27
N PRO A 226 39.66 -25.85 24.85
CA PRO A 226 40.36 -25.48 26.09
C PRO A 226 39.53 -24.60 27.09
N LYS A 227 40.18 -24.24 28.21
CA LYS A 227 39.70 -23.63 29.47
C LYS A 227 38.93 -22.32 29.37
#